data_AF-A0A2S1P7F3-F1
#
_entry.id   AF-A0A2S1P7F3-F1
#
_cell.length_a   1.000
_cell.length_b   1.000
_cell.length_c   1.000
_cell.angle_alpha   90.00
_cell.angle_beta   90.00
_cell.angle_gamma   90.00
#
_symmetry.space_group_name_H-M   'P 1'
#
loop_
_entity.id
_entity.type
_entity.pdbx_description
1 polymer ?
#
loop_
_entity_poly.entity_id
_entity_poly.type
_entity_poly.pdbx_seq_one_letter_code
_entity_poly.pdbx_strand_id
1 'polypeptide(L)'
;GNVSPMTGENVKPAYGGEDEAFLRKVVTPIYEVIAEEAKRTKRGKSKHSQWRNYDDLNEYFWSVDCFRLGWPMRADADFFHLPAGQLREKNGDGKPPQDRWVGKVNFVEIRSFWHIFRSFDRMWSFFILCLQAMIIVAWNGTGDPTAVFSPDVFKKVLSVFITASILKLGQAVLDVILSGKAHRSMSYFVKLRYILKVVSAAAWVIILPVTYAYSSANPGGFAQTIKSWFGGNSSSSPPLFVLAVVIYLAPNMLAAVLFLFPSIRRFLERSNYRIVMLMMWWS
;
A
#
# COMPACT_ATOMS: atom_id res chain seq x y z
N GLY A 1 21.67 48.24 -23.89
CA GLY A 1 21.06 49.52 -23.46
C GLY A 1 19.56 49.35 -23.42
N ASN A 2 18.87 49.98 -22.47
CA ASN A 2 17.41 49.88 -22.29
C ASN A 2 16.59 50.53 -23.41
N VAL A 3 17.14 50.68 -24.61
CA VAL A 3 16.55 51.46 -25.70
C VAL A 3 16.35 50.54 -26.90
N SER A 4 15.13 50.55 -27.47
CA SER A 4 14.78 49.76 -28.64
C SER A 4 15.57 50.27 -29.86
N PRO A 5 16.32 49.40 -30.57
CA PRO A 5 17.08 49.80 -31.76
C PRO A 5 16.18 50.19 -32.95
N MET A 6 14.89 49.85 -32.91
CA MET A 6 13.91 50.16 -33.95
C MET A 6 13.18 51.49 -33.73
N THR A 7 12.98 51.90 -32.47
CA THR A 7 12.13 53.05 -32.11
C THR A 7 12.84 54.15 -31.33
N GLY A 8 14.06 53.91 -30.81
CA GLY A 8 14.81 54.90 -30.03
C GLY A 8 14.22 55.21 -28.64
N GLU A 9 13.09 54.59 -28.28
CA GLU A 9 12.47 54.73 -26.97
C GLU A 9 13.00 53.68 -25.98
N ASN A 10 12.94 54.01 -24.68
CA ASN A 10 13.25 53.04 -23.64
C ASN A 10 12.28 51.86 -23.72
N VAL A 11 12.80 50.64 -23.81
CA VAL A 11 12.03 49.39 -23.78
C VAL A 11 11.29 49.35 -22.44
N LYS A 12 9.97 49.60 -22.49
CA LYS A 12 9.11 49.41 -21.32
C LYS A 12 8.90 47.91 -21.14
N PRO A 13 9.36 47.30 -20.04
CA PRO A 13 9.05 45.91 -19.79
C PRO A 13 7.53 45.79 -19.59
N ALA A 14 6.99 44.62 -19.94
CA ALA A 14 5.54 44.38 -19.88
C ALA A 14 4.95 44.65 -18.47
N TYR A 15 5.78 44.52 -17.43
CA TYR A 15 5.59 45.10 -16.11
C TYR A 15 6.71 46.10 -15.82
N GLY A 16 6.51 47.36 -16.19
CA GLY A 16 7.45 48.44 -15.88
C GLY A 16 6.79 49.81 -15.94
N GLY A 17 7.36 50.74 -15.18
CA GLY A 17 6.92 52.14 -15.12
C GLY A 17 6.26 52.57 -13.81
N GLU A 18 5.93 51.64 -12.92
CA GLU A 18 5.38 51.92 -11.59
C GLU A 18 6.29 51.33 -10.50
N ASP A 19 6.38 52.01 -9.35
CA ASP A 19 7.08 51.48 -8.19
C ASP A 19 6.48 50.13 -7.79
N GLU A 20 7.36 49.17 -7.51
CA GLU A 20 7.01 47.81 -7.08
C GLU A 20 6.12 47.02 -8.07
N ALA A 21 6.12 47.39 -9.37
CA ALA A 21 5.29 46.72 -10.38
C ALA A 21 5.47 45.19 -10.41
N PHE A 22 6.69 44.69 -10.17
CA PHE A 22 6.95 43.26 -10.07
C PHE A 22 6.27 42.63 -8.84
N LEU A 23 6.40 43.25 -7.66
CA LEU A 23 5.75 42.75 -6.45
C LEU A 23 4.23 42.74 -6.62
N ARG A 24 3.67 43.84 -7.09
CA ARG A 24 2.21 44.00 -7.22
C ARG A 24 1.60 43.16 -8.33
N LYS A 25 2.26 43.03 -9.48
CA LYS A 25 1.68 42.37 -10.67
C LYS A 25 2.10 40.91 -10.82
N VAL A 26 3.20 40.49 -10.17
CA VAL A 26 3.71 39.11 -10.24
C VAL A 26 3.59 38.38 -8.91
N VAL A 27 4.15 38.95 -7.84
CA VAL A 27 4.25 38.26 -6.54
C VAL A 27 2.90 38.22 -5.83
N THR A 28 2.24 39.37 -5.67
CA THR A 28 0.98 39.51 -4.93
C THR A 28 -0.10 38.54 -5.41
N PRO A 29 -0.42 38.41 -6.71
CA PRO A 29 -1.48 37.51 -7.16
C PRO A 29 -1.22 36.03 -6.82
N ILE A 30 0.04 35.59 -6.87
CA ILE A 30 0.41 34.21 -6.52
C ILE A 30 0.23 33.98 -5.01
N TYR A 31 0.68 34.94 -4.19
CA TYR A 31 0.54 34.85 -2.73
C TYR A 31 -0.90 34.96 -2.26
N GLU A 32 -1.75 35.73 -2.95
CA GLU A 32 -3.19 35.79 -2.67
C GLU A 32 -3.86 34.43 -2.87
N VAL A 33 -3.52 33.71 -3.95
CA VAL A 33 -3.99 32.34 -4.18
C VAL A 33 -3.55 31.39 -3.06
N ILE A 34 -2.28 31.45 -2.65
CA ILE A 34 -1.75 30.65 -1.54
C ILE A 34 -2.49 30.97 -0.24
N ALA A 35 -2.73 32.25 0.04
CA ALA A 35 -3.42 32.69 1.24
C ALA A 35 -4.89 32.22 1.28
N GLU A 36 -5.60 32.27 0.15
CA GLU A 36 -6.98 31.78 0.04
C GLU A 36 -7.06 30.25 0.19
N GLU A 37 -6.13 29.49 -0.41
CA GLU A 37 -6.03 28.02 -0.21
C GLU A 37 -5.70 27.68 1.26
N ALA A 38 -4.81 28.44 1.90
CA ALA A 38 -4.49 28.27 3.32
C ALA A 38 -5.71 28.53 4.22
N LYS A 39 -6.52 29.58 3.94
CA LYS A 39 -7.76 29.85 4.68
C LYS A 39 -8.76 28.71 4.56
N ARG A 40 -8.86 28.07 3.39
CA ARG A 40 -9.76 26.91 3.14
C ARG A 40 -9.41 25.66 3.92
N THR A 41 -8.17 25.58 4.41
CA THR A 41 -7.75 24.51 5.32
C THR A 41 -8.57 24.53 6.63
N LYS A 42 -9.23 25.65 6.97
CA LYS A 42 -10.05 25.81 8.20
C LYS A 42 -9.32 25.29 9.45
N ARG A 43 -8.03 25.63 9.58
CA ARG A 43 -7.12 25.12 10.64
C ARG A 43 -7.03 23.59 10.73
N GLY A 44 -7.09 22.89 9.60
CA GLY A 44 -6.94 21.42 9.49
C GLY A 44 -8.26 20.65 9.53
N LYS A 45 -9.41 21.34 9.57
CA LYS A 45 -10.74 20.69 9.65
C LYS A 45 -11.34 20.32 8.31
N SER A 46 -10.82 20.83 7.18
CA SER A 46 -11.32 20.48 5.86
C SER A 46 -10.65 19.21 5.31
N LYS A 47 -11.39 18.47 4.46
CA LYS A 47 -10.85 17.27 3.81
C LYS A 47 -9.68 17.68 2.92
N HIS A 48 -8.56 16.94 2.99
CA HIS A 48 -7.33 17.22 2.26
C HIS A 48 -7.46 17.12 0.72
N SER A 49 -8.62 16.69 0.22
CA SER A 49 -8.99 16.67 -1.19
C SER A 49 -9.67 17.96 -1.67
N GLN A 50 -10.03 18.86 -0.76
CA GLN A 50 -10.83 20.06 -1.04
C GLN A 50 -10.00 21.36 -1.09
N TRP A 51 -8.68 21.28 -0.93
CA TRP A 51 -7.75 22.41 -0.98
C TRP A 51 -6.40 21.96 -1.54
N ARG A 52 -5.64 22.89 -2.12
CA ARG A 52 -4.29 22.65 -2.69
C ARG A 52 -3.22 23.02 -1.66
N ASN A 53 -2.25 22.14 -1.45
CA ASN A 53 -1.09 22.47 -0.61
C ASN A 53 -0.01 23.21 -1.43
N TYR A 54 1.02 23.74 -0.76
CA TYR A 54 2.16 24.39 -1.40
C TYR A 54 2.77 23.52 -2.51
N ASP A 55 2.88 22.21 -2.26
CA ASP A 55 3.41 21.25 -3.23
C ASP A 55 2.53 21.14 -4.49
N ASP A 56 1.19 21.09 -4.33
CA ASP A 56 0.25 21.07 -5.45
C ASP A 56 0.34 22.36 -6.30
N LEU A 57 0.60 23.51 -5.66
CA LEU A 57 0.80 24.79 -6.35
C LEU A 57 2.17 24.87 -7.03
N ASN A 58 3.21 24.35 -6.39
CA ASN A 58 4.55 24.29 -6.94
C ASN A 58 4.58 23.38 -8.18
N GLU A 59 3.96 22.19 -8.12
CA GLU A 59 3.85 21.24 -9.23
C GLU A 59 3.26 21.88 -10.50
N TYR A 60 2.29 22.81 -10.35
CA TYR A 60 1.75 23.55 -11.49
C TYR A 60 2.83 24.28 -12.28
N PHE A 61 3.82 24.90 -11.61
CA PHE A 61 4.94 25.59 -12.25
C PHE A 61 5.95 24.63 -12.90
N TRP A 62 5.98 23.37 -12.48
CA TRP A 62 6.76 22.31 -13.12
C TRP A 62 6.01 21.60 -14.26
N SER A 63 4.73 21.90 -14.45
CA SER A 63 3.89 21.34 -15.50
C SER A 63 3.94 22.17 -16.80
N VAL A 64 3.58 21.53 -17.92
CA VAL A 64 3.45 22.23 -19.23
C VAL A 64 2.33 23.28 -19.19
N ASP A 65 1.35 23.13 -18.30
CA ASP A 65 0.28 24.09 -18.11
C ASP A 65 0.77 25.42 -17.53
N CYS A 66 1.97 25.46 -16.91
CA CYS A 66 2.62 26.71 -16.49
C CYS A 66 2.79 27.70 -17.67
N PHE A 67 3.04 27.21 -18.88
CA PHE A 67 3.19 28.09 -20.05
C PHE A 67 1.87 28.78 -20.43
N ARG A 68 0.73 28.26 -19.97
CA ARG A 68 -0.57 28.94 -20.11
C ARG A 68 -0.70 30.14 -19.17
N LEU A 69 0.14 30.29 -18.16
CA LEU A 69 0.14 31.52 -17.35
C LEU A 69 0.53 32.73 -18.22
N GLY A 70 1.44 32.52 -19.18
CA GLY A 70 1.91 33.54 -20.12
C GLY A 70 2.77 34.63 -19.46
N TRP A 71 3.26 35.55 -20.29
CA TRP A 71 3.93 36.77 -19.86
C TRP A 71 3.50 37.94 -20.74
N PRO A 72 2.83 39.00 -20.21
CA PRO A 72 2.34 39.18 -18.84
C PRO A 72 1.43 38.06 -18.35
N MET A 73 1.39 37.83 -17.03
CA MET A 73 0.54 36.80 -16.46
C MET A 73 -0.93 37.08 -16.76
N ARG A 74 -1.60 36.06 -17.28
CA ARG A 74 -3.02 36.06 -17.60
C ARG A 74 -3.84 35.81 -16.33
N ALA A 75 -4.59 36.81 -15.88
CA ALA A 75 -5.43 36.71 -14.68
C ALA A 75 -6.57 35.68 -14.83
N ASP A 76 -6.93 35.32 -16.07
CA ASP A 76 -7.94 34.33 -16.40
C ASP A 76 -7.37 32.90 -16.49
N ALA A 77 -6.08 32.69 -16.21
CA ALA A 77 -5.45 31.37 -16.21
C ALA A 77 -5.96 30.47 -15.08
N ASP A 78 -6.06 29.17 -15.38
CA ASP A 78 -6.60 28.13 -14.49
C ASP A 78 -5.94 28.09 -13.09
N PHE A 79 -4.69 28.57 -12.96
CA PHE A 79 -3.99 28.70 -11.68
C PHE A 79 -4.65 29.66 -10.69
N PHE A 80 -5.13 30.81 -11.19
CA PHE A 80 -5.74 31.88 -10.41
C PHE A 80 -7.24 31.65 -10.17
N HIS A 81 -7.86 30.71 -10.89
CA HIS A 81 -9.25 30.33 -10.62
C HIS A 81 -9.33 29.60 -9.29
N LEU A 82 -10.08 30.16 -8.35
CA LEU A 82 -10.47 29.50 -7.12
C LEU A 82 -11.90 28.96 -7.30
N PRO A 83 -12.19 27.71 -6.93
CA PRO A 83 -13.52 27.14 -7.09
C PRO A 83 -14.45 27.95 -6.19
N ALA A 84 -15.57 28.41 -6.76
CA ALA A 84 -16.49 29.32 -6.10
C ALA A 84 -17.10 28.68 -4.86
N GLY A 85 -16.43 28.83 -3.72
CA GLY A 85 -17.01 28.64 -2.41
C GLY A 85 -17.72 29.93 -2.02
N GLN A 86 -19.02 30.01 -2.32
CA GLN A 86 -19.97 30.98 -1.73
C GLN A 86 -19.89 32.44 -2.20
N LEU A 87 -19.92 32.70 -3.50
CA LEU A 87 -20.63 33.89 -4.00
C LEU A 87 -22.04 33.47 -4.43
N ARG A 88 -22.88 33.13 -3.47
CA ARG A 88 -24.33 33.12 -3.66
C ARG A 88 -24.90 34.29 -2.89
N GLU A 89 -24.81 35.47 -3.51
CA GLU A 89 -25.88 36.47 -3.59
C GLU A 89 -25.33 37.77 -4.21
N LYS A 90 -25.29 37.83 -5.54
CA LYS A 90 -25.92 38.92 -6.28
C LYS A 90 -25.93 38.61 -7.78
N ASN A 91 -27.15 38.41 -8.26
CA ASN A 91 -27.65 38.72 -9.59
C ASN A 91 -27.17 37.85 -10.78
N GLY A 92 -28.15 37.18 -11.39
CA GLY A 92 -28.17 36.91 -12.82
C GLY A 92 -27.93 35.44 -13.16
N ASP A 93 -28.91 34.85 -13.83
CA ASP A 93 -28.87 33.52 -14.42
C ASP A 93 -27.62 33.32 -15.30
N GLY A 94 -26.67 32.56 -14.77
CA GLY A 94 -25.52 32.06 -15.50
C GLY A 94 -24.90 30.97 -14.64
N LYS A 95 -25.01 29.71 -15.08
CA LYS A 95 -24.26 28.61 -14.44
C LYS A 95 -22.78 29.00 -14.46
N PRO A 96 -22.09 29.13 -13.31
CA PRO A 96 -20.67 29.43 -13.32
C PRO A 96 -19.93 28.27 -14.01
N PRO A 97 -18.88 28.52 -14.80
CA PRO A 97 -18.08 27.48 -15.41
C PRO A 97 -17.33 26.74 -14.29
N GLN A 98 -17.93 25.64 -13.82
CA GLN A 98 -17.45 24.83 -12.71
C GLN A 98 -16.15 24.05 -13.06
N ASP A 99 -15.71 24.13 -14.33
CA ASP A 99 -14.69 23.25 -14.94
C ASP A 99 -13.28 23.85 -15.05
N ARG A 100 -13.03 25.11 -14.66
CA ARG A 100 -11.69 25.73 -14.80
C ARG A 100 -10.78 25.61 -13.59
N TRP A 101 -11.28 25.13 -12.46
CA TRP A 101 -10.41 24.92 -11.31
C TRP A 101 -9.58 23.65 -11.48
N VAL A 102 -8.25 23.81 -11.54
CA VAL A 102 -7.32 22.69 -11.43
C VAL A 102 -7.36 22.22 -9.98
N GLY A 103 -8.09 21.14 -9.74
CA GLY A 103 -8.16 20.51 -8.45
C GLY A 103 -6.82 19.96 -7.97
N LYS A 104 -6.83 19.33 -6.79
CA LYS A 104 -5.62 18.74 -6.23
C LYS A 104 -5.01 17.73 -7.20
N VAL A 105 -3.82 18.06 -7.70
CA VAL A 105 -3.10 17.29 -8.72
C VAL A 105 -2.41 16.08 -8.09
N ASN A 106 -1.98 16.19 -6.83
CA ASN A 106 -1.27 15.12 -6.14
C ASN A 106 -2.15 14.21 -5.27
N PHE A 107 -1.63 12.99 -5.12
CA PHE A 107 -2.21 11.89 -4.37
C PHE A 107 -2.76 12.35 -3.01
N VAL A 108 -4.08 12.28 -2.84
CA VAL A 108 -4.70 12.32 -1.52
C VAL A 108 -4.48 10.94 -0.91
N GLU A 109 -3.55 10.82 0.05
CA GLU A 109 -3.39 9.60 0.84
C GLU A 109 -4.68 9.41 1.66
N ILE A 110 -5.59 8.60 1.14
CA ILE A 110 -6.71 8.09 1.92
C ILE A 110 -6.13 7.03 2.85
N ARG A 111 -5.54 7.46 3.97
CA ARG A 111 -4.99 6.56 4.98
C ARG A 111 -6.15 5.86 5.68
N SER A 112 -6.54 4.72 5.14
CA SER A 112 -7.44 3.80 5.83
C SER A 112 -6.72 3.12 6.99
N PHE A 113 -7.46 2.77 8.05
CA PHE A 113 -6.96 1.95 9.16
C PHE A 113 -6.30 0.65 8.67
N TRP A 114 -6.81 0.10 7.55
CA TRP A 114 -6.24 -1.06 6.86
C TRP A 114 -4.77 -0.90 6.44
N HIS A 115 -4.29 0.31 6.17
CA HIS A 115 -2.87 0.55 5.87
C HIS A 115 -1.96 0.30 7.07
N ILE A 116 -2.45 0.51 8.31
CA ILE A 116 -1.69 0.21 9.52
C ILE A 116 -1.52 -1.30 9.66
N PHE A 117 -2.61 -2.05 9.48
CA PHE A 117 -2.55 -3.51 9.53
C PHE A 117 -1.64 -4.09 8.42
N ARG A 118 -1.69 -3.52 7.21
CA ARG A 118 -0.77 -3.87 6.12
C ARG A 118 0.70 -3.62 6.48
N SER A 119 0.99 -2.45 7.06
CA SER A 119 2.37 -2.00 7.30
C SER A 119 3.05 -2.77 8.44
N PHE A 120 2.28 -3.22 9.42
CA PHE A 120 2.77 -3.94 10.59
C PHE A 120 2.32 -5.41 10.60
N ASP A 121 2.15 -6.03 9.43
CA ASP A 121 1.66 -7.40 9.26
C ASP A 121 2.46 -8.43 10.09
N ARG A 122 3.79 -8.28 10.11
CA ARG A 122 4.70 -9.18 10.84
C ARG A 122 4.49 -9.10 12.36
N MET A 123 4.25 -7.90 12.87
CA MET A 123 4.02 -7.66 14.29
C MET A 123 2.70 -8.30 14.74
N TRP A 124 1.61 -8.03 14.01
CA TRP A 124 0.30 -8.62 14.30
C TRP A 124 0.33 -10.14 14.22
N SER A 125 0.97 -10.68 13.17
CA SER A 125 1.13 -12.12 13.00
C SER A 125 1.91 -12.74 14.15
N PHE A 126 3.03 -12.12 14.54
CA PHE A 126 3.83 -12.61 15.67
C PHE A 126 3.01 -12.66 16.97
N PHE A 127 2.30 -11.58 17.32
CA PHE A 127 1.52 -11.55 18.56
C PHE A 127 0.39 -12.58 18.58
N ILE A 128 -0.38 -12.70 17.49
CA ILE A 128 -1.49 -13.67 17.41
C ILE A 128 -0.97 -15.11 17.52
N LEU A 129 0.08 -15.43 16.78
CA LEU A 129 0.65 -16.79 16.75
C LEU A 129 1.34 -17.15 18.07
N CYS A 130 2.08 -16.20 18.66
CA CYS A 130 2.72 -16.39 19.96
C CYS A 130 1.67 -16.58 21.06
N LEU A 131 0.61 -15.77 21.07
CA LEU A 131 -0.49 -15.90 22.01
C LEU A 131 -1.17 -17.27 21.88
N GLN A 132 -1.49 -17.70 20.65
CA GLN A 132 -2.07 -19.03 20.41
C GLN A 132 -1.15 -20.15 20.91
N ALA A 133 0.16 -20.07 20.62
CA ALA A 133 1.13 -21.05 21.10
C ALA A 133 1.16 -21.12 22.63
N MET A 134 1.22 -19.97 23.32
CA MET A 134 1.21 -19.90 24.78
C MET A 134 -0.07 -20.48 25.38
N ILE A 135 -1.24 -20.17 24.81
CA ILE A 135 -2.53 -20.75 25.26
C ILE A 135 -2.52 -22.27 25.12
N ILE A 136 -2.03 -22.80 23.99
CA ILE A 136 -1.95 -24.25 23.76
C ILE A 136 -1.02 -24.91 24.78
N VAL A 137 0.14 -24.32 25.05
CA VAL A 137 1.08 -24.87 26.03
C VAL A 137 0.49 -24.80 27.44
N ALA A 138 -0.11 -23.67 27.83
CA ALA A 138 -0.74 -23.49 29.13
C ALA A 138 -1.89 -24.48 29.38
N TRP A 139 -2.68 -24.81 28.35
CA TRP A 139 -3.82 -25.71 28.47
C TRP A 139 -3.48 -27.20 28.40
N ASN A 140 -2.28 -27.56 27.95
CA ASN A 140 -1.85 -28.96 27.79
C ASN A 140 -0.65 -29.35 28.66
N GLY A 141 -0.12 -28.44 29.48
CA GLY A 141 1.04 -28.67 30.34
C GLY A 141 0.68 -28.92 31.80
N THR A 142 1.54 -29.67 32.48
CA THR A 142 1.62 -29.77 33.95
C THR A 142 2.24 -28.53 34.61
N GLY A 143 2.63 -27.51 33.82
CA GLY A 143 3.36 -26.32 34.27
C GLY A 143 4.83 -26.27 33.82
N ASP A 144 5.37 -27.36 33.25
CA ASP A 144 6.78 -27.43 32.83
C ASP A 144 7.00 -26.98 31.38
N PRO A 145 8.03 -26.15 31.10
CA PRO A 145 8.34 -25.67 29.76
C PRO A 145 8.83 -26.78 28.80
N THR A 146 9.26 -27.94 29.31
CA THR A 146 9.68 -29.10 28.51
C THR A 146 8.50 -29.91 27.96
N ALA A 147 7.28 -29.69 28.47
CA ALA A 147 6.08 -30.38 28.02
C ALA A 147 5.72 -30.11 26.54
N VAL A 148 6.35 -29.10 25.91
CA VAL A 148 6.20 -28.77 24.49
C VAL A 148 6.76 -29.87 23.57
N PHE A 149 7.76 -30.64 24.03
CA PHE A 149 8.39 -31.71 23.24
C PHE A 149 7.60 -33.02 23.27
N SER A 150 6.52 -33.10 24.06
CA SER A 150 5.60 -34.23 24.04
C SER A 150 4.90 -34.31 22.67
N PRO A 151 4.84 -35.48 22.00
CA PRO A 151 4.31 -35.60 20.64
C PRO A 151 2.91 -35.00 20.44
N ASP A 152 2.03 -35.15 21.43
CA ASP A 152 0.66 -34.63 21.39
C ASP A 152 0.59 -33.11 21.53
N VAL A 153 1.41 -32.53 22.41
CA VAL A 153 1.50 -31.08 22.63
C VAL A 153 2.17 -30.43 21.43
N PHE A 154 3.27 -31.02 20.93
CA PHE A 154 3.98 -30.56 19.75
C PHE A 154 3.05 -30.47 18.54
N LYS A 155 2.25 -31.51 18.28
CA LYS A 155 1.26 -31.50 17.19
C LYS A 155 0.20 -30.41 17.37
N LYS A 156 -0.28 -30.18 18.60
CA LYS A 156 -1.22 -29.08 18.89
C LYS A 156 -0.55 -27.73 18.65
N VAL A 157 0.69 -27.51 19.08
CA VAL A 157 1.43 -26.27 18.84
C VAL A 157 1.64 -26.02 17.35
N LEU A 158 1.91 -27.05 16.55
CA LEU A 158 1.99 -26.94 15.09
C LEU A 158 0.69 -26.45 14.43
N SER A 159 -0.48 -26.55 15.10
CA SER A 159 -1.73 -25.95 14.57
C SER A 159 -1.66 -24.43 14.42
N VAL A 160 -0.71 -23.76 15.07
CA VAL A 160 -0.42 -22.33 14.88
C VAL A 160 -0.14 -22.01 13.40
N PHE A 161 0.43 -22.94 12.63
CA PHE A 161 0.66 -22.74 11.20
C PHE A 161 -0.64 -22.67 10.37
N ILE A 162 -1.73 -23.28 10.84
CA ILE A 162 -3.06 -23.11 10.23
C ILE A 162 -3.48 -21.65 10.36
N THR A 163 -3.41 -21.09 11.58
CA THR A 163 -3.71 -19.67 11.82
C THR A 163 -2.77 -18.77 11.03
N ALA A 164 -1.49 -19.10 10.94
CA ALA A 164 -0.50 -18.34 10.15
C ALA A 164 -0.89 -18.27 8.67
N SER A 165 -1.39 -19.37 8.10
CA SER A 165 -1.87 -19.40 6.71
C SER A 165 -3.10 -18.51 6.49
N ILE A 166 -4.03 -18.45 7.46
CA ILE A 166 -5.21 -17.56 7.41
C ILE A 166 -4.78 -16.10 7.48
N LEU A 167 -3.86 -15.76 8.37
CA LEU A 167 -3.30 -14.40 8.47
C LEU A 167 -2.57 -14.01 7.18
N LYS A 168 -1.82 -14.94 6.57
CA LYS A 168 -1.17 -14.73 5.27
C LYS A 168 -2.16 -14.52 4.13
N LEU A 169 -3.30 -15.22 4.14
CA LEU A 169 -4.37 -14.98 3.17
C LEU A 169 -4.99 -13.59 3.36
N GLY A 170 -5.28 -13.20 4.61
CA GLY A 170 -5.77 -11.86 4.94
C GLY A 170 -4.80 -10.77 4.44
N GLN A 171 -3.50 -10.94 4.67
CA GLN A 171 -2.46 -10.05 4.14
C GLN A 171 -2.48 -9.98 2.61
N ALA A 172 -2.53 -11.13 1.92
CA ALA A 172 -2.51 -11.16 0.46
C ALA A 172 -3.76 -10.49 -0.15
N VAL A 173 -4.93 -10.67 0.45
CA VAL A 173 -6.18 -10.01 0.03
C VAL A 173 -6.10 -8.51 0.26
N LEU A 174 -5.63 -8.09 1.43
CA LEU A 174 -5.43 -6.68 1.77
C LEU A 174 -4.44 -6.01 0.79
N ASP A 175 -3.39 -6.74 0.41
CA ASP A 175 -2.40 -6.28 -0.54
C ASP A 175 -3.03 -5.99 -1.92
N VAL A 176 -3.93 -6.84 -2.39
CA VAL A 176 -4.65 -6.65 -3.65
C VAL A 176 -5.62 -5.48 -3.56
N ILE A 177 -6.43 -5.40 -2.50
CA ILE A 177 -7.44 -4.35 -2.32
C ILE A 177 -6.79 -2.97 -2.27
N LEU A 178 -5.76 -2.81 -1.41
CA LEU A 178 -5.09 -1.52 -1.24
C LEU A 178 -4.23 -1.12 -2.44
N SER A 179 -3.78 -2.09 -3.25
CA SER A 179 -3.06 -1.81 -4.50
C SER A 179 -3.98 -1.54 -5.68
N GLY A 180 -5.31 -1.61 -5.52
CA GLY A 180 -6.29 -1.50 -6.60
C GLY A 180 -6.15 -0.22 -7.43
N LYS A 181 -5.90 0.94 -6.79
CA LYS A 181 -5.69 2.22 -7.50
C LYS A 181 -4.39 2.24 -8.33
N ALA A 182 -3.35 1.55 -7.87
CA ALA A 182 -2.08 1.46 -8.55
C ALA A 182 -2.04 0.34 -9.61
N HIS A 183 -3.10 -0.45 -9.75
CA HIS A 183 -3.14 -1.57 -10.71
C HIS A 183 -3.02 -1.11 -12.18
N ARG A 184 -3.42 0.13 -12.50
CA ARG A 184 -3.30 0.65 -13.88
C ARG A 184 -1.87 0.99 -14.28
N SER A 185 -1.00 1.34 -13.33
CA SER A 185 0.40 1.69 -13.61
C SER A 185 1.40 0.55 -13.38
N MET A 186 0.97 -0.57 -12.79
CA MET A 186 1.85 -1.71 -12.50
C MET A 186 2.17 -2.57 -13.73
N SER A 187 3.43 -3.01 -13.82
CA SER A 187 3.90 -4.03 -14.77
C SER A 187 3.16 -5.37 -14.59
N TYR A 188 3.02 -6.13 -15.68
CA TYR A 188 2.35 -7.44 -15.71
C TYR A 188 2.92 -8.42 -14.66
N PHE A 189 4.24 -8.49 -14.53
CA PHE A 189 4.89 -9.39 -13.58
C PHE A 189 4.52 -9.09 -12.11
N VAL A 190 4.33 -7.82 -11.78
CA VAL A 190 3.92 -7.40 -10.43
C VAL A 190 2.48 -7.83 -10.16
N LYS A 191 1.58 -7.69 -11.14
CA LYS A 191 0.20 -8.16 -11.04
C LYS A 191 0.12 -9.66 -10.83
N LEU A 192 0.88 -10.42 -11.64
CA LEU A 192 0.95 -11.87 -11.53
C LEU A 192 1.44 -12.30 -10.14
N ARG A 193 2.46 -11.62 -9.59
CA ARG A 193 2.96 -11.90 -8.23
C ARG A 193 1.89 -11.75 -7.16
N TYR A 194 1.06 -10.70 -7.22
CA TYR A 194 -0.03 -10.53 -6.26
C TYR A 194 -1.07 -11.64 -6.35
N ILE A 195 -1.47 -12.03 -7.57
CA ILE A 195 -2.44 -13.12 -7.78
C ILE A 195 -1.87 -14.45 -7.27
N LEU A 196 -0.63 -14.77 -7.62
CA LEU A 196 0.04 -15.99 -7.17
C LEU A 196 0.12 -16.07 -5.64
N LYS A 197 0.40 -14.95 -4.95
CA LYS A 197 0.40 -14.90 -3.49
C LYS A 197 -0.95 -15.23 -2.87
N VAL A 198 -2.05 -14.71 -3.44
CA VAL A 198 -3.41 -15.01 -2.97
C VAL A 198 -3.73 -16.49 -3.19
N VAL A 199 -3.46 -17.02 -4.39
CA VAL A 199 -3.73 -18.43 -4.73
C VAL A 199 -2.93 -19.38 -3.83
N SER A 200 -1.63 -19.09 -3.63
CA SER A 200 -0.78 -19.90 -2.75
C SER A 200 -1.25 -19.85 -1.30
N ALA A 201 -1.60 -18.66 -0.78
CA ALA A 201 -2.13 -18.54 0.58
C ALA A 201 -3.45 -19.31 0.75
N ALA A 202 -4.36 -19.23 -0.22
CA ALA A 202 -5.62 -19.97 -0.21
C ALA A 202 -5.40 -21.49 -0.23
N ALA A 203 -4.44 -21.97 -1.03
CA ALA A 203 -4.07 -23.38 -1.05
C ALA A 203 -3.61 -23.87 0.33
N TRP A 204 -2.75 -23.11 1.02
CA TRP A 204 -2.26 -23.48 2.35
C TRP A 204 -3.33 -23.45 3.44
N VAL A 205 -4.29 -22.51 3.35
CA VAL A 205 -5.45 -22.46 4.24
C VAL A 205 -6.32 -23.71 4.12
N ILE A 206 -6.29 -24.43 2.99
CA ILE A 206 -7.01 -25.69 2.80
C ILE A 206 -6.13 -26.89 3.19
N ILE A 207 -4.89 -26.93 2.71
CA ILE A 207 -3.98 -28.07 2.89
C ILE A 207 -3.65 -28.32 4.37
N LEU A 208 -3.35 -27.27 5.15
CA LEU A 208 -2.92 -27.43 6.55
C LEU A 208 -4.04 -27.97 7.45
N PRO A 209 -5.30 -27.45 7.41
CA PRO A 209 -6.39 -28.06 8.17
C PRO A 209 -6.73 -29.49 7.75
N VAL A 210 -6.74 -29.79 6.45
CA VAL A 210 -7.07 -31.13 5.93
C VAL A 210 -6.04 -32.15 6.41
N THR A 211 -4.76 -31.83 6.30
CA THR A 211 -3.68 -32.71 6.76
C THR A 211 -3.66 -32.85 8.29
N TYR A 212 -3.99 -31.78 9.03
CA TYR A 212 -4.15 -31.85 10.49
C TYR A 212 -5.32 -32.75 10.91
N ALA A 213 -6.48 -32.60 10.26
CA ALA A 213 -7.68 -33.41 10.49
C ALA A 213 -7.43 -34.89 10.20
N TYR A 214 -6.76 -35.20 9.08
CA TYR A 214 -6.38 -36.57 8.72
C TYR A 214 -5.43 -37.20 9.73
N SER A 215 -4.50 -36.41 10.28
CA SER A 215 -3.57 -36.88 11.30
C SER A 215 -4.23 -37.12 12.67
N SER A 216 -5.39 -36.51 12.97
CA SER A 216 -6.05 -36.59 14.28
C SER A 216 -6.67 -37.97 14.55
N ALA A 217 -6.44 -38.52 15.75
CA ALA A 217 -6.95 -39.83 16.16
C ALA A 217 -8.48 -39.82 16.41
N ASN A 218 -9.02 -38.70 16.91
CA ASN A 218 -10.46 -38.48 17.12
C ASN A 218 -10.94 -37.30 16.26
N PRO A 219 -11.31 -37.52 14.98
CA PRO A 219 -11.85 -36.46 14.14
C PRO A 219 -13.30 -36.15 14.56
N GLY A 220 -13.64 -34.87 14.74
CA GLY A 220 -15.05 -34.44 14.82
C GLY A 220 -15.78 -34.69 13.49
N GLY A 221 -17.12 -34.60 13.48
CA GLY A 221 -17.96 -35.06 12.34
C GLY A 221 -17.52 -34.57 10.95
N PHE A 222 -17.14 -33.30 10.81
CA PHE A 222 -16.65 -32.76 9.54
C PHE A 222 -15.28 -33.34 9.11
N ALA A 223 -14.40 -33.59 10.07
CA ALA A 223 -13.08 -34.19 9.82
C ALA A 223 -13.20 -35.68 9.45
N GLN A 224 -14.23 -36.37 9.94
CA GLN A 224 -14.50 -37.77 9.60
C GLN A 224 -15.01 -37.92 8.16
N THR A 225 -15.81 -36.97 7.68
CA THR A 225 -16.23 -36.88 6.26
C THR A 225 -15.05 -36.65 5.33
N ILE A 226 -14.07 -35.83 5.73
CA ILE A 226 -12.85 -35.63 4.94
C ILE A 226 -11.99 -36.91 4.94
N LYS A 227 -11.86 -37.58 6.09
CA LYS A 227 -11.10 -38.82 6.23
C LYS A 227 -11.65 -39.97 5.38
N SER A 228 -12.99 -40.06 5.23
CA SER A 228 -13.63 -41.05 4.35
C SER A 228 -13.48 -40.70 2.86
N TRP A 229 -13.53 -39.41 2.51
CA TRP A 229 -13.39 -38.95 1.12
C TRP A 229 -11.97 -39.13 0.57
N PHE A 230 -10.95 -39.08 1.44
CA PHE A 230 -9.54 -39.27 1.10
C PHE A 230 -8.97 -40.66 1.50
N GLY A 231 -9.83 -41.65 1.77
CA GLY A 231 -9.45 -43.08 1.79
C GLY A 231 -8.55 -43.53 2.97
N GLY A 232 -8.86 -43.16 4.22
CA GLY A 232 -8.04 -43.51 5.39
C GLY A 232 -8.46 -44.80 6.12
N ASN A 233 -7.79 -45.94 5.85
CA ASN A 233 -7.90 -47.16 6.66
C ASN A 233 -6.53 -47.83 6.99
N SER A 234 -5.48 -47.05 7.18
CA SER A 234 -4.15 -47.56 7.53
C SER A 234 -3.54 -46.81 8.72
N SER A 235 -3.26 -47.58 9.77
CA SER A 235 -2.86 -47.19 11.11
C SER A 235 -1.41 -46.70 11.25
N SER A 236 -0.74 -46.37 10.14
CA SER A 236 0.71 -46.14 10.09
C SER A 236 1.12 -45.08 9.06
N SER A 237 0.30 -44.06 8.87
CA SER A 237 0.65 -42.93 7.99
C SER A 237 1.76 -42.07 8.63
N PRO A 238 2.85 -41.73 7.91
CA PRO A 238 3.80 -40.71 8.36
C PRO A 238 3.06 -39.41 8.68
N PRO A 239 3.61 -38.51 9.50
CA PRO A 239 2.90 -37.31 9.92
C PRO A 239 2.82 -36.32 8.73
N LEU A 240 1.90 -36.57 7.80
CA LEU A 240 1.64 -35.77 6.59
C LEU A 240 1.45 -34.29 6.93
N PHE A 241 0.88 -34.01 8.10
CA PHE A 241 0.76 -32.67 8.65
C PHE A 241 2.12 -32.02 8.96
N VAL A 242 3.05 -32.74 9.60
CA VAL A 242 4.41 -32.23 9.89
C VAL A 242 5.15 -31.98 8.58
N LEU A 243 5.04 -32.90 7.61
CA LEU A 243 5.62 -32.70 6.28
C LEU A 243 5.05 -31.45 5.59
N ALA A 244 3.72 -31.27 5.61
CA ALA A 244 3.06 -30.10 5.04
C ALA A 244 3.54 -28.80 5.71
N VAL A 245 3.72 -28.79 7.04
CA VAL A 245 4.27 -27.65 7.78
C VAL A 245 5.71 -27.35 7.35
N VAL A 246 6.57 -28.37 7.21
CA VAL A 246 7.95 -28.20 6.74
C VAL A 246 7.97 -27.57 5.35
N ILE A 247 7.14 -28.05 4.43
CA ILE A 247 7.02 -27.49 3.07
C ILE A 247 6.51 -26.04 3.13
N TYR A 248 5.51 -25.76 3.97
CA TYR A 248 5.01 -24.39 4.19
C TYR A 248 6.08 -23.44 4.71
N LEU A 249 6.96 -23.92 5.60
CA LEU A 249 8.02 -23.10 6.20
C LEU A 249 9.24 -22.94 5.29
N ALA A 250 9.47 -23.87 4.37
CA ALA A 250 10.68 -23.96 3.57
C ALA A 250 11.08 -22.65 2.86
N PRO A 251 10.18 -21.87 2.23
CA PRO A 251 10.55 -20.59 1.62
C PRO A 251 11.08 -19.57 2.63
N ASN A 252 10.46 -19.50 3.82
CA ASN A 252 10.91 -18.59 4.89
C ASN A 252 12.24 -19.05 5.51
N MET A 253 12.44 -20.37 5.66
CA MET A 253 13.72 -20.92 6.12
C MET A 253 14.83 -20.61 5.12
N LEU A 254 14.57 -20.79 3.82
CA LEU A 254 15.50 -20.43 2.77
C LEU A 254 15.84 -18.93 2.81
N ALA A 255 14.85 -18.06 2.99
CA ALA A 255 15.06 -16.63 3.15
C ALA A 255 15.97 -16.29 4.34
N ALA A 256 15.75 -16.94 5.49
CA ALA A 256 16.56 -16.75 6.69
C ALA A 256 18.01 -17.21 6.46
N VAL A 257 18.21 -18.36 5.81
CA VAL A 257 19.54 -18.86 5.45
C VAL A 257 20.23 -17.90 4.47
N LEU A 258 19.54 -17.45 3.42
CA LEU A 258 20.10 -16.48 2.47
C LEU A 258 20.41 -15.13 3.11
N PHE A 259 19.67 -14.74 4.15
CA PHE A 259 19.97 -13.56 4.94
C PHE A 259 21.26 -13.71 5.76
N LEU A 260 21.51 -14.90 6.34
CA LEU A 260 22.74 -15.21 7.06
C LEU A 260 23.97 -15.29 6.14
N PHE A 261 23.79 -15.68 4.88
CA PHE A 261 24.86 -15.81 3.88
C PHE A 261 24.76 -14.76 2.77
N PRO A 262 25.15 -13.50 3.03
CA PRO A 262 24.98 -12.39 2.09
C PRO A 262 25.74 -12.58 0.76
N SER A 263 26.85 -13.34 0.76
CA SER A 263 27.61 -13.65 -0.45
C SER A 263 26.80 -14.49 -1.44
N ILE A 264 26.08 -15.50 -0.95
CA ILE A 264 25.23 -16.37 -1.77
C ILE A 264 24.02 -15.58 -2.27
N ARG A 265 23.40 -14.78 -1.39
CA ARG A 265 22.27 -13.93 -1.76
C ARG A 265 22.63 -12.94 -2.86
N ARG A 266 23.77 -12.23 -2.75
CA ARG A 266 24.24 -11.31 -3.80
C ARG A 266 24.51 -12.02 -5.12
N PHE A 267 25.01 -13.25 -5.09
CA PHE A 267 25.23 -14.04 -6.30
C PHE A 267 23.89 -14.44 -6.96
N LEU A 268 22.91 -14.89 -6.17
CA LEU A 268 21.57 -15.22 -6.66
C LEU A 268 20.82 -14.00 -7.21
N GLU A 269 20.92 -12.84 -6.54
CA GLU A 269 20.29 -11.59 -7.00
C GLU A 269 20.90 -11.06 -8.31
N ARG A 270 22.20 -11.33 -8.56
CA ARG A 270 22.87 -11.00 -9.83
C ARG A 270 22.58 -12.00 -10.94
N SER A 271 22.06 -13.18 -10.61
CA SER A 271 21.77 -14.21 -11.59
C SER A 271 20.53 -13.83 -12.42
N ASN A 272 20.68 -13.81 -13.74
CA ASN A 272 19.57 -13.54 -14.67
C ASN A 272 18.68 -14.78 -14.92
N TYR A 273 18.80 -15.81 -14.07
CA TYR A 273 18.09 -17.05 -14.24
C TYR A 273 16.63 -16.93 -13.75
N ARG A 274 15.66 -17.21 -14.62
CA ARG A 274 14.23 -17.05 -14.34
C ARG A 274 13.76 -17.83 -13.11
N ILE A 275 14.31 -19.03 -12.88
CA ILE A 275 13.94 -19.86 -11.73
C ILE A 275 14.47 -19.25 -10.42
N VAL A 276 15.69 -18.70 -10.41
CA VAL A 276 16.24 -18.01 -9.25
C VAL A 276 15.42 -16.76 -8.94
N MET A 277 15.04 -16.00 -9.97
CA MET A 277 14.18 -14.83 -9.81
C MET A 277 12.82 -15.20 -9.22
N LEU A 278 12.19 -16.28 -9.70
CA LEU A 278 10.93 -16.80 -9.14
C LEU A 278 11.10 -17.27 -7.69
N MET A 279 12.17 -18.00 -7.38
CA MET A 279 12.48 -18.43 -6.01
C MET A 279 12.64 -17.24 -5.06
N MET A 280 13.34 -16.19 -5.50
CA MET A 280 13.52 -14.94 -4.76
C MET A 280 12.22 -14.11 -4.62
N TRP A 281 11.13 -14.43 -5.34
CA TRP A 281 9.84 -13.78 -5.10
C TRP A 281 9.13 -14.27 -3.84
N TRP A 282 9.49 -15.49 -3.41
CA TRP A 282 8.88 -16.21 -2.29
C TRP A 282 9.77 -16.28 -1.06
N SER A 283 11.08 -16.07 -1.23
CA SER A 283 12.02 -15.69 -0.18
C SER A 283 11.78 -14.25 0.29
#